data_AF-A0A243BKU9-F1
#
_entry.id   AF-A0A243BKU9-F1
#
_cell.length_a   1.000
_cell.length_b   1.000
_cell.length_c   1.000
_cell.angle_alpha   90.00
_cell.angle_beta   90.00
_cell.angle_gamma   90.00
#
_symmetry.space_group_name_H-M   'P 1'
#
loop_
_entity.id
_entity.type
_entity.pdbx_description
1 polymer ?
#
loop_
_entity_poly.entity_id
_entity_poly.type
_entity_poly.pdbx_seq_one_letter_code
_entity_poly.pdbx_strand_id
1 'polypeptide(L)'
;MNFTYIRNTICFCISTLLGNLSQDSSFRQAYEAREKALMDEAAGIAHARNEGLKEGLQKGKEEGIEEGKMQLIRGMYKNGMAIEDIAKFTKLSVEEIQNILQA
;
A
#
# COMPACT_ATOMS: atom_id res chain seq x y z
N MET A 1 -63.14 19.27 -14.06
CA MET A 1 -62.45 17.98 -14.23
C MET A 1 -61.36 17.89 -13.16
N ASN A 2 -61.49 16.91 -12.28
CA ASN A 2 -61.02 16.95 -10.88
C ASN A 2 -59.49 16.83 -10.75
N PHE A 3 -58.82 17.92 -10.37
CA PHE A 3 -57.37 17.97 -10.05
C PHE A 3 -56.96 16.90 -9.02
N THR A 4 -57.86 16.58 -8.09
CA THR A 4 -57.74 15.51 -7.10
C THR A 4 -57.63 14.12 -7.72
N TYR A 5 -58.35 13.86 -8.83
CA TYR A 5 -58.32 12.58 -9.53
C TYR A 5 -56.99 12.39 -10.25
N ILE A 6 -56.52 13.41 -10.96
CA ILE A 6 -55.23 13.40 -11.66
C ILE A 6 -54.08 13.18 -10.66
N ARG A 7 -54.09 13.87 -9.52
CA ARG A 7 -53.06 13.71 -8.48
C ARG A 7 -53.03 12.29 -7.90
N ASN A 8 -54.20 11.67 -7.68
CA ASN A 8 -54.28 10.32 -7.15
C ASN A 8 -53.81 9.27 -8.16
N THR A 9 -54.12 9.43 -9.45
CA THR A 9 -53.65 8.52 -10.50
C THR A 9 -52.13 8.61 -10.70
N ILE A 10 -51.57 9.82 -10.64
CA ILE A 10 -50.11 10.02 -10.72
C ILE A 10 -49.41 9.36 -9.51
N CYS A 11 -49.95 9.53 -8.30
CA CYS A 11 -49.40 8.92 -7.09
C CYS A 11 -49.42 7.38 -7.17
N PHE A 12 -50.52 6.79 -7.67
CA PHE A 12 -50.65 5.35 -7.87
C PHE A 12 -49.66 4.80 -8.92
N CYS A 13 -49.50 5.51 -10.04
CA CYS A 13 -48.52 5.13 -11.07
C CYS A 13 -47.08 5.21 -10.55
N ILE A 14 -46.73 6.27 -9.82
CA ILE A 14 -45.40 6.42 -9.22
C ILE A 14 -45.13 5.31 -8.19
N SER A 15 -46.10 5.01 -7.32
CA SER A 15 -45.98 3.91 -6.36
C SER A 15 -45.77 2.56 -7.03
N THR A 16 -46.49 2.28 -8.13
CA THR A 16 -46.36 1.03 -8.88
C THR A 16 -45.02 0.94 -9.60
N LEU A 17 -44.56 2.05 -10.20
CA LEU A 17 -43.28 2.14 -10.87
C LEU A 17 -42.12 1.91 -9.89
N LEU A 18 -42.15 2.57 -8.73
CA LEU A 18 -41.16 2.41 -7.67
C LEU A 18 -41.17 0.99 -7.07
N GLY A 19 -42.35 0.38 -6.93
CA GLY A 19 -42.49 -1.01 -6.48
C GLY A 19 -41.85 -2.01 -7.44
N ASN A 20 -42.05 -1.84 -8.75
CA ASN A 20 -41.45 -2.71 -9.77
C ASN A 20 -39.92 -2.54 -9.86
N LEU A 21 -39.42 -1.29 -9.84
CA LEU A 21 -37.97 -1.01 -9.79
C LEU A 21 -37.28 -1.61 -8.55
N SER A 22 -37.98 -1.70 -7.42
CA SER A 22 -37.47 -2.29 -6.18
C SER A 22 -37.43 -3.83 -6.23
N GLN A 23 -38.35 -4.46 -6.98
CA GLN A 23 -38.47 -5.91 -7.18
C GLN A 23 -37.60 -6.44 -8.34
N ASP A 24 -37.16 -5.57 -9.25
CA ASP A 24 -36.30 -5.94 -10.37
C ASP A 24 -34.87 -6.27 -9.89
N SER A 25 -34.58 -7.56 -9.75
CA SER A 25 -33.27 -8.08 -9.32
C SER A 25 -32.11 -7.60 -10.21
N SER A 26 -32.38 -7.27 -11.47
CA SER A 26 -31.40 -6.79 -12.45
C SER A 26 -30.78 -5.44 -12.07
N PHE A 27 -31.57 -4.52 -11.51
CA PHE A 27 -31.06 -3.21 -11.08
C PHE A 27 -30.20 -3.32 -9.83
N ARG A 28 -30.60 -4.19 -8.88
CA ARG A 28 -29.78 -4.47 -7.68
C ARG A 28 -28.45 -5.10 -8.06
N GLN A 29 -28.46 -6.10 -8.93
CA GLN A 29 -27.25 -6.74 -9.45
C GLN A 29 -26.32 -5.76 -10.17
N ALA A 30 -26.88 -4.86 -10.99
CA ALA A 30 -26.08 -3.84 -11.68
C ALA A 30 -25.45 -2.83 -10.71
N TYR A 31 -26.15 -2.48 -9.63
CA TYR A 31 -25.63 -1.62 -8.58
C TYR A 31 -24.53 -2.33 -7.76
N GLU A 32 -24.79 -3.55 -7.31
CA GLU A 32 -23.84 -4.39 -6.56
C GLU A 32 -22.58 -4.67 -7.37
N ALA A 33 -22.71 -4.94 -8.67
CA ALA A 33 -21.57 -5.16 -9.56
C ALA A 33 -20.70 -3.90 -9.70
N ARG A 34 -21.32 -2.72 -9.79
CA ARG A 34 -20.58 -1.44 -9.81
C ARG A 34 -19.89 -1.18 -8.48
N GLU A 35 -20.59 -1.39 -7.38
CA GLU A 35 -20.03 -1.20 -6.04
C GLU A 35 -18.84 -2.14 -5.82
N LYS A 36 -18.96 -3.42 -6.21
CA LYS A 36 -17.88 -4.39 -6.14
C LYS A 36 -16.67 -3.97 -6.99
N ALA A 37 -16.89 -3.48 -8.22
CA ALA A 37 -15.80 -3.02 -9.07
C ALA A 37 -15.02 -1.85 -8.45
N LEU A 38 -15.73 -0.90 -7.82
CA LEU A 38 -15.11 0.22 -7.10
C LEU A 38 -14.30 -0.27 -5.89
N MET A 39 -14.80 -1.27 -5.16
CA MET A 39 -14.09 -1.85 -4.02
C MET A 39 -12.85 -2.63 -4.45
N ASP A 40 -12.93 -3.39 -5.54
CA ASP A 40 -11.80 -4.14 -6.10
C ASP A 40 -10.70 -3.17 -6.59
N GLU A 41 -11.08 -2.06 -7.24
CA GLU A 41 -10.15 -0.99 -7.64
C GLU A 41 -9.48 -0.33 -6.42
N ALA A 42 -10.27 0.04 -5.41
CA ALA A 42 -9.75 0.64 -4.19
C ALA A 42 -8.80 -0.32 -3.44
N ALA A 43 -9.14 -1.61 -3.39
CA ALA A 43 -8.29 -2.64 -2.80
C ALA A 43 -6.98 -2.80 -3.57
N GLY A 44 -7.03 -2.79 -4.91
CA GLY A 44 -5.84 -2.84 -5.76
C GLY A 44 -4.88 -1.67 -5.50
N ILE A 45 -5.41 -0.44 -5.41
CA ILE A 45 -4.63 0.77 -5.13
C ILE A 45 -4.02 0.70 -3.71
N ALA A 46 -4.82 0.31 -2.71
CA ALA A 46 -4.34 0.19 -1.34
C ALA A 46 -3.24 -0.86 -1.21
N HIS A 47 -3.38 -1.99 -1.89
CA HIS A 47 -2.37 -3.05 -1.93
C HIS A 47 -1.07 -2.54 -2.57
N ALA A 48 -1.14 -1.91 -3.74
CA ALA A 48 0.03 -1.36 -4.43
C ALA A 48 0.78 -0.32 -3.58
N ARG A 49 0.04 0.58 -2.90
CA ARG A 49 0.64 1.56 -1.98
C ARG A 49 1.33 0.88 -0.79
N ASN A 50 0.68 -0.11 -0.18
CA ASN A 50 1.21 -0.79 0.99
C ASN A 50 2.48 -1.58 0.66
N GLU A 51 2.48 -2.31 -0.45
CA GLU A 51 3.66 -3.06 -0.88
C GLU A 51 4.82 -2.12 -1.25
N GLY A 52 4.54 -1.04 -2.01
CA GLY A 52 5.56 -0.03 -2.32
C GLY A 52 6.16 0.63 -1.07
N LEU A 53 5.34 0.92 -0.06
CA LEU A 53 5.83 1.48 1.21
C LEU A 53 6.67 0.48 2.00
N LYS A 54 6.22 -0.78 2.09
CA LYS A 54 6.96 -1.84 2.78
C LYS A 54 8.31 -2.09 2.12
N GLU A 55 8.34 -2.23 0.80
CA GLU A 55 9.57 -2.43 0.06
C GLU A 55 10.53 -1.24 0.22
N GLY A 56 10.02 -0.01 0.11
CA GLY A 56 10.82 1.19 0.30
C GLY A 56 11.42 1.29 1.71
N LEU A 57 10.62 0.98 2.73
CA LEU A 57 11.08 0.98 4.12
C LEU A 57 12.11 -0.12 4.38
N GLN A 58 11.89 -1.32 3.83
CA GLN A 58 12.80 -2.44 3.99
C GLN A 58 14.15 -2.15 3.32
N LYS A 59 14.14 -1.72 2.06
CA LYS A 59 15.35 -1.34 1.31
C LYS A 59 16.09 -0.20 2.00
N GLY A 60 15.39 0.87 2.38
CA GLY A 60 16.03 2.00 3.07
C GLY A 60 16.64 1.64 4.42
N LYS A 61 16.02 0.70 5.15
CA LYS A 61 16.58 0.21 6.42
C LYS A 61 17.81 -0.66 6.20
N GLU A 62 17.80 -1.55 5.21
CA GLU A 62 18.94 -2.39 4.85
C GLU A 62 20.12 -1.54 4.35
N GLU A 63 19.87 -0.63 3.40
CA GLU A 63 20.88 0.30 2.89
C GLU A 63 21.46 1.17 4.00
N GLY A 64 20.62 1.73 4.88
CA GLY A 64 21.09 2.56 6.00
C GLY A 64 21.92 1.79 7.04
N ILE A 65 21.60 0.51 7.28
CA ILE A 65 22.41 -0.34 8.16
C ILE A 65 23.77 -0.64 7.53
N GLU A 66 23.81 -0.97 6.24
CA GLU A 66 25.06 -1.26 5.53
C GLU A 66 25.94 0.00 5.43
N GLU A 67 25.37 1.15 5.08
CA GLU A 67 26.08 2.43 5.09
C GLU A 67 26.62 2.78 6.48
N GLY A 68 25.82 2.58 7.53
CA GLY A 68 26.25 2.78 8.91
C GLY A 68 27.43 1.89 9.31
N LYS A 69 27.40 0.61 8.92
CA LYS A 69 28.52 -0.33 9.14
C LYS A 69 29.78 0.12 8.39
N MET A 70 29.65 0.51 7.11
CA MET A 70 30.78 0.98 6.31
C MET A 70 31.40 2.25 6.90
N GLN A 71 30.58 3.22 7.32
CA GLN A 71 31.04 4.43 7.96
C GLN A 71 31.74 4.15 9.30
N LEU A 72 31.22 3.21 10.09
CA LEU A 72 31.84 2.79 11.36
C LEU A 72 33.24 2.21 11.13
N ILE A 73 33.38 1.29 10.17
CA ILE A 73 34.67 0.66 9.82
C ILE A 73 35.67 1.72 9.33
N ARG A 74 35.24 2.62 8.43
CA ARG A 74 36.08 3.72 7.94
C ARG A 74 36.50 4.67 9.08
N GLY A 75 35.61 4.94 10.03
CA GLY A 75 35.91 5.74 11.22
C GLY A 75 36.94 5.07 12.14
N MET A 76 36.77 3.78 12.42
CA MET A 76 37.71 3.00 13.23
C MET A 76 39.10 2.93 12.58
N TYR A 77 39.16 2.72 11.26
CA TYR A 77 40.41 2.69 10.52
C TYR A 77 41.13 4.05 10.52
N LYS A 78 40.40 5.15 10.33
CA LYS A 78 40.96 6.52 10.42
C LYS A 78 41.51 6.86 11.81
N ASN A 79 40.92 6.28 12.86
CA ASN A 79 41.39 6.45 14.24
C ASN A 79 42.63 5.58 14.57
N GLY A 80 43.20 4.89 13.58
CA GLY A 80 44.43 4.11 13.74
C GLY A 80 44.22 2.73 14.38
N MET A 81 42.99 2.20 14.38
CA MET A 81 42.71 0.85 14.86
C MET A 81 43.18 -0.18 13.83
N ALA A 82 43.85 -1.24 14.30
CA ALA A 82 44.32 -2.33 13.44
C ALA A 82 43.14 -3.12 12.86
N ILE A 83 43.30 -3.61 11.63
CA ILE A 83 42.22 -4.31 10.89
C ILE A 83 41.77 -5.56 11.64
N GLU A 84 42.69 -6.25 12.31
CA GLU A 84 42.45 -7.43 13.11
C GLU A 84 41.57 -7.14 14.33
N ASP A 85 41.70 -5.96 14.92
CA ASP A 85 40.89 -5.56 16.06
C ASP A 85 39.51 -5.08 15.62
N ILE A 86 39.42 -4.37 14.49
CA ILE A 86 38.13 -4.02 13.87
C ILE A 86 37.33 -5.30 13.56
N ALA A 87 37.96 -6.33 12.99
CA ALA A 87 37.32 -7.63 12.70
C ALA A 87 36.74 -8.29 13.96
N LYS A 88 37.44 -8.22 15.11
CA LYS A 88 36.94 -8.76 16.38
C LYS A 88 35.73 -7.98 16.91
N PHE A 89 35.73 -6.65 16.76
CA PHE A 89 34.65 -5.80 17.26
C PHE A 89 33.39 -5.84 16.38
N THR A 90 33.55 -5.85 15.06
CA THR A 90 32.43 -5.88 14.11
C THR A 90 31.96 -7.29 13.78
N LYS A 91 32.72 -8.32 14.18
CA LYS A 91 32.51 -9.75 13.84
C LYS A 91 32.48 -9.99 12.33
N LEU A 92 33.16 -9.14 11.57
CA LEU A 92 33.34 -9.26 10.13
C LEU A 92 34.70 -9.90 9.84
N SER A 93 34.81 -10.53 8.68
CA SER A 93 36.07 -11.06 8.20
C SER A 93 37.03 -9.93 7.79
N VAL A 94 38.33 -10.22 7.83
CA VAL A 94 39.37 -9.28 7.39
C VAL A 94 39.20 -8.92 5.91
N GLU A 95 38.73 -9.87 5.10
CA GLU A 95 38.45 -9.70 3.67
C GLU A 95 37.29 -8.72 3.42
N GLU A 96 36.20 -8.83 4.17
CA GLU A 96 35.07 -7.89 4.08
C GLU A 96 35.48 -6.46 4.44
N ILE A 97 36.30 -6.30 5.48
CA ILE A 97 36.82 -4.98 5.88
C ILE A 97 37.75 -4.42 4.80
N GLN A 98 38.62 -5.25 4.21
CA GLN A 98 39.48 -4.83 3.10
C GLN A 98 38.67 -4.40 1.89
N ASN A 99 37.62 -5.14 1.52
CA ASN A 99 36.74 -4.78 0.42
C ASN A 99 36.03 -3.43 0.66
N ILE A 100 35.59 -3.14 1.88
CA ILE A 100 34.95 -1.86 2.25
C ILE A 100 35.94 -0.67 2.23
N LEU A 101 37.22 -0.93 2.52
CA LEU A 101 38.29 0.08 2.49
C LEU A 101 38.86 0.27 1.08
N GLN A 102 38.77 -0.74 0.21
CA GLN A 102 39.21 -0.70 -1.19
C GLN A 102 38.14 -0.16 -2.15
N ALA A 103 36.87 -0.10 -1.71
CA ALA A 103 35.75 0.55 -2.41
C ALA A 103 35.68 2.06 -2.12
#